data_AF-A0A2T5YP98-F1
#
_entry.id   AF-A0A2T5YP98-F1
#
_cell.length_a   1.000
_cell.length_b   1.000
_cell.length_c   1.000
_cell.angle_alpha   90.00
_cell.angle_beta   90.00
_cell.angle_gamma   90.00
#
_symmetry.space_group_name_H-M   'P 1'
#
loop_
_entity.id
_entity.type
_entity.pdbx_description
1 polymer ?
#
loop_
_entity_poly.entity_id
_entity_poly.type
_entity_poly.pdbx_seq_one_letter_code
_entity_poly.pdbx_strand_id
1 'polypeptide(L)'
;MINDKNLKQEGGQNSTNLQGQNVNIYNGITYRDAKEIFQDLFISNFITLKYEAAEVAQQRAEEITEKFLNKLNEKSPESLQQFQEPAMQDALFTTQKEYAKSGDTDLGDLLVDILVDRAQASTRNMVQLVLDEALKIAPSLTVEQLDTLTLIFLLIRTKSLNLRSFDDLKVMIQREIEPFVPNLSTENNLYSYLEFQRCGHIRTGSYGNLEDNWRRTYKGLFSKGMTIEELEKLLGGPCQFPSLIIHCFHNDALLQISALDDQMLEQQMEKFHVPNELKQKYRQAFESSTMNSTQIKELLLNTNKCFDKIFSVLSSSRFSNFELSFVGIAIAHANFRRRTGMTLDLSIWIK
;
A
#
# COMPACT_ATOMS: atom_id res chain seq x y z
N MET A 1 90.11 38.84 -6.92
CA MET A 1 88.89 39.51 -6.42
C MET A 1 88.56 38.90 -5.07
N ILE A 2 88.75 39.67 -4.00
CA ILE A 2 88.34 39.32 -2.64
C ILE A 2 86.82 39.48 -2.59
N ASN A 3 86.10 38.45 -2.14
CA ASN A 3 84.64 38.45 -2.07
C ASN A 3 84.23 38.48 -0.59
N ASP A 4 84.53 39.57 0.09
CA ASP A 4 84.11 39.78 1.48
C ASP A 4 82.64 40.22 1.51
N LYS A 5 81.73 39.25 1.66
CA LYS A 5 80.33 39.54 2.02
C LYS A 5 80.23 39.64 3.55
N ASN A 6 80.31 40.86 4.08
CA ASN A 6 80.01 41.14 5.49
C ASN A 6 78.50 40.99 5.75
N LEU A 7 78.11 39.88 6.38
CA LEU A 7 76.73 39.63 6.80
C LEU A 7 76.66 39.70 8.34
N LYS A 8 75.93 40.70 8.86
CA LYS A 8 75.62 40.83 10.31
C LYS A 8 74.12 40.69 10.54
N GLN A 9 73.73 39.95 11.57
CA GLN A 9 72.36 39.80 12.01
C GLN A 9 72.33 39.71 13.54
N GLU A 10 71.53 40.54 14.20
CA GLU A 10 71.31 40.53 15.65
C GLU A 10 69.83 40.26 15.94
N GLY A 11 69.53 39.46 16.96
CA GLY A 11 68.17 39.01 17.31
C GLY A 11 67.82 39.29 18.76
N GLY A 12 66.54 39.51 19.03
CA GLY A 12 65.99 39.73 20.37
C GLY A 12 65.35 38.47 20.96
N GLN A 13 64.76 38.57 22.15
CA GLN A 13 63.98 37.48 22.71
C GLN A 13 62.75 37.17 21.84
N ASN A 14 62.54 35.89 21.52
CA ASN A 14 61.47 35.35 20.66
C ASN A 14 61.47 35.85 19.20
N SER A 15 62.61 36.23 18.63
CA SER A 15 62.70 36.57 17.20
C SER A 15 63.18 35.40 16.34
N THR A 16 62.52 35.20 15.18
CA THR A 16 63.03 34.34 14.10
C THR A 16 63.77 35.21 13.08
N ASN A 17 65.08 35.04 13.02
CA ASN A 17 65.97 35.80 12.16
C ASN A 17 66.33 34.99 10.91
N LEU A 18 65.95 35.45 9.72
CA LEU A 18 66.21 34.75 8.46
C LEU A 18 67.10 35.61 7.56
N GLN A 19 68.18 35.03 7.04
CA GLN A 19 69.15 35.72 6.17
C GLN A 19 69.41 34.89 4.91
N GLY A 20 69.07 35.43 3.75
CA GLY A 20 69.24 34.78 2.44
C GLY A 20 69.04 35.78 1.30
N GLN A 21 69.52 35.48 0.09
CA GLN A 21 69.38 36.38 -1.06
C GLN A 21 67.93 36.52 -1.55
N ASN A 22 67.09 35.51 -1.35
CA ASN A 22 65.63 35.56 -1.52
C ASN A 22 65.02 34.70 -0.39
N VAL A 23 64.22 35.31 0.48
CA VAL A 23 63.53 34.62 1.58
C VAL A 23 62.03 34.79 1.38
N ASN A 24 61.33 33.69 1.12
CA ASN A 24 59.86 33.66 1.07
C ASN A 24 59.34 33.05 2.38
N ILE A 25 58.78 33.89 3.26
CA ILE A 25 58.19 33.47 4.53
C ILE A 25 56.69 33.31 4.32
N TYR A 26 56.18 32.09 4.43
CA TYR A 26 54.74 31.80 4.41
C TYR A 26 54.22 31.73 5.85
N ASN A 27 53.49 32.76 6.29
CA ASN A 27 52.82 32.81 7.60
C ASN A 27 51.35 32.41 7.48
N GLY A 28 51.07 31.16 7.10
CA GLY A 28 49.72 30.62 6.96
C GLY A 28 49.73 29.13 6.61
N ILE A 29 48.58 28.47 6.73
CA ILE A 29 48.39 27.08 6.29
C ILE A 29 48.60 26.98 4.78
N THR A 30 49.53 26.14 4.36
CA THR A 30 49.71 25.82 2.95
C THR A 30 48.55 24.96 2.46
N TYR A 31 48.35 24.85 1.15
CA TYR A 31 47.36 23.94 0.57
C TYR A 31 47.54 22.49 1.07
N ARG A 32 48.79 22.05 1.25
CA ARG A 32 49.12 20.74 1.80
C ARG A 32 48.59 20.60 3.23
N ASP A 33 48.87 21.59 4.07
CA ASP A 33 48.42 21.59 5.46
C ASP A 33 46.89 21.63 5.54
N ALA A 34 46.22 22.45 4.71
CA ALA A 34 44.78 22.50 4.64
C ALA A 34 44.18 21.15 4.21
N LYS A 35 44.74 20.50 3.18
CA LYS A 35 44.30 19.17 2.70
C LYS A 35 44.46 18.11 3.79
N GLU A 36 45.58 18.12 4.51
CA GLU A 36 45.87 17.18 5.59
C GLU A 36 44.88 17.38 6.75
N ILE A 37 44.64 18.63 7.17
CA ILE A 37 43.64 18.98 8.18
C ILE A 37 42.23 18.51 7.78
N PHE A 38 41.81 18.72 6.53
CA PHE A 38 40.51 18.26 6.05
C PHE A 38 40.41 16.73 5.96
N GLN A 39 41.49 16.05 5.58
CA GLN A 39 41.53 14.58 5.54
C GLN A 39 41.47 13.97 6.93
N ASP A 40 42.21 14.52 7.90
CA ASP A 40 42.17 14.08 9.29
C ASP A 40 40.82 14.33 9.93
N LEU A 41 40.21 15.49 9.65
CA LEU A 41 38.84 15.80 10.07
C LEU A 41 37.84 14.83 9.44
N PHE A 42 37.99 14.49 8.16
CA PHE A 42 37.14 13.50 7.49
C PHE A 42 37.32 12.11 8.10
N ILE A 43 38.55 11.61 8.28
CA ILE A 43 38.82 10.28 8.83
C ILE A 43 38.32 10.17 10.26
N SER A 44 38.61 11.17 11.10
CA SER A 44 38.17 11.21 12.50
C SER A 44 36.65 11.19 12.60
N ASN A 45 35.96 12.05 11.85
CA ASN A 45 34.50 12.03 11.80
C ASN A 45 33.96 10.73 11.17
N PHE A 46 34.59 10.19 10.13
CA PHE A 46 34.16 8.97 9.45
C PHE A 46 34.20 7.75 10.38
N ILE A 47 35.23 7.63 11.23
CA ILE A 47 35.33 6.55 12.21
C ILE A 47 34.23 6.69 13.27
N THR A 48 34.04 7.88 13.84
CA THR A 48 32.97 8.13 14.83
C THR A 48 31.59 7.87 14.24
N LEU A 49 31.30 8.44 13.06
CA LEU A 49 30.06 8.21 12.33
C LEU A 49 29.85 6.73 11.99
N LYS A 50 30.92 5.97 11.71
CA LYS A 50 30.85 4.52 11.49
C LYS A 50 30.44 3.76 12.76
N TYR A 51 30.99 4.12 13.92
CA TYR A 51 30.61 3.48 15.19
C TYR A 51 29.17 3.80 15.59
N GLU A 52 28.78 5.08 15.54
CA GLU A 52 27.41 5.52 15.84
C GLU A 52 26.40 4.89 14.87
N ALA A 53 26.71 4.87 13.57
CA ALA A 53 25.85 4.21 12.58
C ALA A 53 25.75 2.70 12.79
N ALA A 54 26.83 2.04 13.23
CA ALA A 54 26.81 0.61 13.54
C ALA A 54 25.95 0.30 14.78
N GLU A 55 26.05 1.12 15.84
CA GLU A 55 25.21 0.99 17.04
C GLU A 55 23.73 1.20 16.71
N VAL A 56 23.39 2.25 15.96
CA VAL A 56 22.01 2.51 15.50
C VAL A 56 21.50 1.37 14.62
N ALA A 57 22.32 0.86 13.69
CA ALA A 57 21.94 -0.26 12.84
C ALA A 57 21.70 -1.54 13.65
N GLN A 58 22.54 -1.81 14.66
CA GLN A 58 22.37 -2.94 15.57
C GLN A 58 21.08 -2.82 16.37
N GLN A 59 20.84 -1.67 17.01
CA GLN A 59 19.62 -1.44 17.80
C GLN A 59 18.35 -1.65 16.98
N ARG A 60 18.32 -1.10 15.75
CA ARG A 60 17.17 -1.26 14.83
C ARG A 60 17.02 -2.70 14.35
N ALA A 61 18.13 -3.40 14.08
CA ALA A 61 18.09 -4.81 13.71
C ALA A 61 17.54 -5.69 14.85
N GLU A 62 17.90 -5.40 16.10
CA GLU A 62 17.36 -6.07 17.28
C GLU A 62 15.85 -5.77 17.43
N GLU A 63 15.46 -4.50 17.35
CA GLU A 63 14.05 -4.05 17.44
C GLU A 63 13.15 -4.77 16.43
N ILE A 64 13.52 -4.76 15.15
CA ILE A 64 12.70 -5.38 14.10
C ILE A 64 12.65 -6.90 14.23
N THR A 65 13.72 -7.51 14.75
CA THR A 65 13.77 -8.95 15.01
C THR A 65 12.82 -9.32 16.13
N GLU A 66 12.83 -8.58 17.23
CA GLU A 66 11.92 -8.81 18.35
C GLU A 66 10.46 -8.61 17.91
N LYS A 67 10.17 -7.54 17.17
CA LYS A 67 8.83 -7.27 16.62
C LYS A 67 8.34 -8.41 15.72
N PHE A 68 9.22 -8.91 14.86
CA PHE A 68 8.92 -10.06 14.00
C PHE A 68 8.65 -11.33 14.81
N LEU A 69 9.56 -11.70 15.73
CA LEU A 69 9.44 -12.92 16.52
C LEU A 69 8.16 -12.93 17.37
N ASN A 70 7.82 -11.79 18.00
CA ASN A 70 6.59 -11.66 18.77
C ASN A 70 5.36 -11.89 17.88
N LYS A 71 5.28 -11.21 16.73
CA LYS A 71 4.13 -11.33 15.81
C LYS A 71 4.03 -12.72 15.18
N LEU A 72 5.16 -13.35 14.85
CA LEU A 72 5.19 -14.70 14.32
C LEU A 72 4.75 -15.72 15.38
N ASN A 73 5.24 -15.60 16.62
CA ASN A 73 4.87 -16.49 17.71
C ASN A 73 3.38 -16.37 18.08
N GLU A 74 2.79 -15.17 17.97
CA GLU A 74 1.35 -15.00 18.15
C GLU A 74 0.50 -15.65 17.05
N LYS A 75 0.98 -15.62 15.80
CA LYS A 75 0.20 -16.09 14.63
C LYS A 75 0.44 -17.55 14.26
N SER A 76 1.68 -18.00 14.32
CA SER A 76 2.12 -19.33 13.86
C SER A 76 3.44 -19.71 14.57
N PRO A 77 3.39 -20.14 15.85
CA PRO A 77 4.57 -20.57 16.59
C PRO A 77 5.36 -21.68 15.89
N GLU A 78 4.68 -22.58 15.20
CA GLU A 78 5.27 -23.68 14.44
C GLU A 78 6.18 -23.20 13.29
N SER A 79 5.94 -22.00 12.76
CA SER A 79 6.76 -21.41 11.70
C SER A 79 8.15 -20.97 12.17
N LEU A 80 8.42 -20.95 13.49
CA LEU A 80 9.77 -20.69 14.03
C LEU A 80 10.81 -21.73 13.57
N GLN A 81 10.40 -22.94 13.18
CA GLN A 81 11.33 -23.93 12.64
C GLN A 81 11.96 -23.50 11.31
N GLN A 82 11.32 -22.60 10.55
CA GLN A 82 11.80 -22.14 9.25
C GLN A 82 13.12 -21.37 9.33
N PHE A 83 13.52 -20.89 10.50
CA PHE A 83 14.81 -20.19 10.68
C PHE A 83 16.02 -21.09 10.49
N GLN A 84 15.84 -22.42 10.47
CA GLN A 84 16.90 -23.35 10.09
C GLN A 84 17.24 -23.25 8.60
N GLU A 85 16.33 -22.72 7.78
CA GLU A 85 16.49 -22.61 6.34
C GLU A 85 17.27 -21.33 5.96
N PRO A 86 18.34 -21.44 5.15
CA PRO A 86 19.12 -20.28 4.70
C PRO A 86 18.28 -19.21 3.99
N ALA A 87 17.25 -19.61 3.25
CA ALA A 87 16.36 -18.67 2.55
C ALA A 87 15.51 -17.82 3.53
N MET A 88 15.14 -18.37 4.70
CA MET A 88 14.44 -17.61 5.72
C MET A 88 15.39 -16.65 6.44
N GLN A 89 16.63 -17.07 6.69
CA GLN A 89 17.68 -16.21 7.25
C GLN A 89 18.01 -15.03 6.33
N ASP A 90 18.06 -15.25 5.01
CA ASP A 90 18.25 -14.18 4.02
C ASP A 90 17.09 -13.18 4.01
N ALA A 91 15.85 -13.66 4.11
CA ALA A 91 14.66 -12.80 4.21
C ALA A 91 14.66 -11.93 5.48
N LEU A 92 15.02 -12.52 6.63
CA LEU A 92 15.20 -11.79 7.88
C LEU A 92 16.32 -10.75 7.75
N PHE A 93 17.47 -11.15 7.22
CA PHE A 93 18.60 -10.24 7.03
C PHE A 93 18.25 -9.08 6.10
N THR A 94 17.51 -9.34 5.03
CA THR A 94 17.00 -8.31 4.12
C THR A 94 16.12 -7.31 4.87
N THR A 95 15.19 -7.80 5.69
CA THR A 95 14.30 -6.96 6.52
C THR A 95 15.09 -6.11 7.51
N GLN A 96 16.03 -6.72 8.24
CA GLN A 96 16.92 -6.03 9.17
C GLN A 96 17.73 -4.93 8.46
N LYS A 97 18.32 -5.24 7.31
CA LYS A 97 19.15 -4.29 6.56
C LYS A 97 18.36 -3.05 6.14
N GLU A 98 17.14 -3.24 5.64
CA GLU A 98 16.32 -2.14 5.13
C GLU A 98 15.72 -1.28 6.25
N TYR A 99 15.33 -1.89 7.37
CA TYR A 99 14.92 -1.13 8.56
C TYR A 99 16.10 -0.43 9.25
N ALA A 100 17.25 -1.08 9.37
CA ALA A 100 18.45 -0.48 9.95
C ALA A 100 18.88 0.80 9.19
N LYS A 101 18.82 0.76 7.85
CA LYS A 101 19.12 1.91 6.98
C LYS A 101 18.13 3.07 7.16
N SER A 102 16.84 2.78 7.25
CA SER A 102 15.78 3.80 7.23
C SER A 102 15.44 4.32 8.63
N GLY A 103 15.25 3.43 9.59
CA GLY A 103 14.64 3.73 10.89
C GLY A 103 13.16 4.11 10.80
N ASP A 104 12.53 3.85 9.66
CA ASP A 104 11.13 4.17 9.41
C ASP A 104 10.26 3.04 10.00
N THR A 105 9.59 3.34 11.12
CA THR A 105 8.72 2.39 11.82
C THR A 105 7.56 1.91 10.95
N ASP A 106 7.04 2.77 10.07
CA ASP A 106 5.94 2.40 9.18
C ASP A 106 6.39 1.37 8.13
N LEU A 107 7.60 1.56 7.59
CA LEU A 107 8.23 0.58 6.71
C LEU A 107 8.58 -0.71 7.47
N GLY A 108 9.13 -0.60 8.69
CA GLY A 108 9.42 -1.75 9.54
C GLY A 108 8.18 -2.63 9.75
N ASP A 109 7.04 -2.01 10.03
CA ASP A 109 5.78 -2.73 10.28
C ASP A 109 5.26 -3.45 9.05
N LEU A 110 5.39 -2.80 7.89
CA LEU A 110 5.09 -3.39 6.59
C LEU A 110 5.98 -4.61 6.32
N LEU A 111 7.30 -4.48 6.50
CA LEU A 111 8.26 -5.56 6.25
C LEU A 111 8.05 -6.73 7.21
N VAL A 112 7.75 -6.46 8.48
CA VAL A 112 7.41 -7.49 9.46
C VAL A 112 6.16 -8.26 9.03
N ASP A 113 5.12 -7.58 8.53
CA ASP A 113 3.92 -8.27 8.04
C ASP A 113 4.22 -9.20 6.85
N ILE A 114 5.04 -8.74 5.90
CA ILE A 114 5.48 -9.56 4.76
C ILE A 114 6.32 -10.75 5.26
N LEU A 115 7.23 -10.52 6.21
CA LEU A 115 8.14 -11.55 6.73
C LEU A 115 7.39 -12.64 7.52
N VAL A 116 6.33 -12.28 8.25
CA VAL A 116 5.46 -13.24 8.94
C VAL A 116 4.70 -14.13 7.95
N ASP A 117 4.16 -13.56 6.87
CA ASP A 117 3.51 -14.34 5.82
C ASP A 117 4.53 -15.23 5.10
N ARG A 118 5.75 -14.72 4.93
CA ARG A 118 6.85 -15.44 4.28
C ARG A 118 7.32 -16.64 5.09
N ALA A 119 7.32 -16.55 6.42
CA ALA A 119 7.65 -17.66 7.31
C ALA A 119 6.58 -18.76 7.28
N GLN A 120 5.32 -18.43 6.99
CA GLN A 120 4.23 -19.40 6.89
C GLN A 120 4.13 -20.07 5.50
N ALA A 121 4.77 -19.49 4.48
CA ALA A 121 4.74 -20.03 3.13
C ALA A 121 5.58 -21.31 3.01
N SER A 122 5.05 -22.33 2.32
CA SER A 122 5.78 -23.57 2.06
C SER A 122 6.98 -23.37 1.13
N THR A 123 8.04 -24.14 1.33
CA THR A 123 9.29 -24.06 0.58
C THR A 123 9.09 -24.25 -0.94
N ARG A 124 9.68 -23.35 -1.72
CA ARG A 124 9.68 -23.20 -3.18
C ARG A 124 8.31 -23.07 -3.85
N ASN A 125 7.32 -22.47 -3.19
CA ASN A 125 6.06 -22.11 -3.85
C ASN A 125 6.08 -20.66 -4.39
N MET A 126 5.10 -20.31 -5.22
CA MET A 126 5.01 -18.97 -5.83
C MET A 126 4.86 -17.88 -4.75
N VAL A 127 4.07 -18.13 -3.70
CA VAL A 127 3.85 -17.21 -2.58
C VAL A 127 5.18 -16.81 -1.94
N GLN A 128 6.06 -17.78 -1.68
CA GLN A 128 7.38 -17.55 -1.13
C GLN A 128 8.20 -16.58 -2.01
N LEU A 129 8.26 -16.86 -3.31
CA LEU A 129 9.03 -16.05 -4.27
C LEU A 129 8.49 -14.62 -4.36
N VAL A 130 7.16 -14.46 -4.34
CA VAL A 130 6.52 -13.14 -4.36
C VAL A 130 6.84 -12.36 -3.09
N LEU A 131 6.75 -13.00 -1.93
CA LEU A 131 7.02 -12.35 -0.64
C LEU A 131 8.51 -11.99 -0.49
N ASP A 132 9.43 -12.84 -0.94
CA ASP A 132 10.86 -12.53 -0.99
C ASP A 132 11.15 -11.31 -1.87
N GLU A 133 10.46 -11.17 -2.99
CA GLU A 133 10.61 -10.02 -3.88
C GLU A 133 9.93 -8.76 -3.31
N ALA A 134 8.79 -8.92 -2.62
CA ALA A 134 8.11 -7.83 -1.93
C ALA A 134 8.97 -7.20 -0.83
N LEU A 135 9.71 -8.01 -0.06
CA LEU A 135 10.67 -7.53 0.96
C LEU A 135 11.77 -6.64 0.36
N LYS A 136 12.16 -6.86 -0.89
CA LYS A 136 13.19 -6.08 -1.58
C LYS A 136 12.64 -4.79 -2.18
N ILE A 137 11.40 -4.83 -2.68
CA ILE A 137 10.79 -3.71 -3.40
C ILE A 137 10.14 -2.71 -2.45
N ALA A 138 9.41 -3.18 -1.43
CA ALA A 138 8.67 -2.31 -0.51
C ALA A 138 9.50 -1.16 0.11
N PRO A 139 10.78 -1.34 0.49
CA PRO A 139 11.62 -0.25 1.02
C PRO A 139 11.88 0.91 0.05
N SER A 140 11.66 0.70 -1.25
CA SER A 140 11.84 1.73 -2.27
C SER A 140 10.55 2.50 -2.60
N LEU A 141 9.43 2.17 -1.94
CA LEU A 141 8.14 2.78 -2.20
C LEU A 141 7.80 3.85 -1.17
N THR A 142 7.19 4.93 -1.64
CA THR A 142 6.65 5.97 -0.75
C THR A 142 5.30 5.55 -0.16
N VAL A 143 4.87 6.21 0.92
CA VAL A 143 3.53 5.98 1.51
C VAL A 143 2.41 6.19 0.49
N GLU A 144 2.53 7.21 -0.35
CA GLU A 144 1.60 7.47 -1.47
C GLU A 144 1.53 6.30 -2.46
N GLN A 145 2.66 5.68 -2.79
CA GLN A 145 2.73 4.51 -3.66
C GLN A 145 2.12 3.28 -3.00
N LEU A 146 2.42 3.03 -1.72
CA LEU A 146 1.84 1.94 -0.94
C LEU A 146 0.32 2.06 -0.85
N ASP A 147 -0.18 3.25 -0.52
CA ASP A 147 -1.62 3.53 -0.41
C ASP A 147 -2.31 3.43 -1.79
N THR A 148 -1.65 3.85 -2.87
CA THR A 148 -2.16 3.67 -4.24
C THR A 148 -2.28 2.20 -4.62
N LEU A 149 -1.24 1.39 -4.39
CA LEU A 149 -1.31 -0.07 -4.62
C LEU A 149 -2.43 -0.71 -3.81
N THR A 150 -2.60 -0.28 -2.56
CA THR A 150 -3.62 -0.79 -1.65
C THR A 150 -5.03 -0.47 -2.13
N LEU A 151 -5.28 0.76 -2.58
CA LEU A 151 -6.60 1.13 -3.10
C LEU A 151 -6.90 0.48 -4.45
N ILE A 152 -5.92 0.33 -5.34
CA ILE A 152 -6.12 -0.45 -6.57
C ILE A 152 -6.51 -1.88 -6.22
N PHE A 153 -5.80 -2.50 -5.26
CA PHE A 153 -6.10 -3.84 -4.79
C PHE A 153 -7.54 -3.93 -4.27
N LEU A 154 -7.91 -3.06 -3.32
CA LEU A 154 -9.23 -3.09 -2.70
C LEU A 154 -10.36 -2.82 -3.71
N LEU A 155 -10.24 -1.78 -4.53
CA LEU A 155 -11.32 -1.35 -5.43
C LEU A 155 -11.48 -2.23 -6.67
N ILE A 156 -10.41 -2.88 -7.12
CA ILE A 156 -10.41 -3.64 -8.40
C ILE A 156 -10.32 -5.15 -8.18
N ARG A 157 -9.61 -5.62 -7.14
CA ARG A 157 -9.26 -7.04 -6.96
C ARG A 157 -10.01 -7.72 -5.81
N THR A 158 -10.72 -6.97 -4.98
CA THR A 158 -11.46 -7.52 -3.83
C THR A 158 -12.97 -7.31 -3.95
N LYS A 159 -13.71 -8.16 -3.25
CA LYS A 159 -15.16 -8.04 -3.03
C LYS A 159 -15.44 -8.34 -1.56
N SER A 160 -16.12 -7.43 -0.87
CA SER A 160 -16.60 -7.62 0.49
C SER A 160 -17.84 -8.53 0.45
N LEU A 161 -17.75 -9.70 1.07
CA LEU A 161 -18.83 -10.71 1.03
C LEU A 161 -19.89 -10.51 2.12
N ASN A 162 -19.60 -9.71 3.14
CA ASN A 162 -20.42 -9.56 4.35
C ASN A 162 -21.22 -8.25 4.38
N LEU A 163 -21.71 -7.78 3.23
CA LEU A 163 -22.55 -6.59 3.16
C LEU A 163 -24.03 -6.99 3.17
N ARG A 164 -24.75 -6.64 4.24
CA ARG A 164 -26.18 -6.96 4.42
C ARG A 164 -27.08 -5.73 4.35
N SER A 165 -26.50 -4.54 4.48
CA SER A 165 -27.19 -3.26 4.47
C SER A 165 -26.32 -2.17 3.84
N PHE A 166 -26.93 -1.02 3.55
CA PHE A 166 -26.18 0.15 3.10
C PHE A 166 -25.27 0.73 4.21
N ASP A 167 -25.62 0.54 5.49
CA ASP A 167 -24.75 0.97 6.59
C ASP A 167 -23.49 0.09 6.71
N ASP A 168 -23.57 -1.20 6.40
CA ASP A 168 -22.38 -2.06 6.32
C ASP A 168 -21.40 -1.56 5.25
N LEU A 169 -21.92 -1.06 4.11
CA LEU A 169 -21.11 -0.44 3.07
C LEU A 169 -20.41 0.81 3.58
N LYS A 170 -21.10 1.67 4.34
CA LYS A 170 -20.49 2.86 4.96
C LYS A 170 -19.35 2.48 5.91
N VAL A 171 -19.58 1.48 6.76
CA VAL A 171 -18.57 0.98 7.69
C VAL A 171 -17.37 0.40 6.93
N MET A 172 -17.61 -0.37 5.87
CA MET A 172 -16.53 -0.88 5.02
C MET A 172 -15.73 0.26 4.39
N ILE A 173 -16.39 1.28 3.83
CA ILE A 173 -15.70 2.45 3.25
C ILE A 173 -14.82 3.12 4.31
N GLN A 174 -15.36 3.40 5.50
CA GLN A 174 -14.63 4.09 6.56
C GLN A 174 -13.44 3.29 7.10
N ARG A 175 -13.60 1.96 7.24
CA ARG A 175 -12.58 1.11 7.86
C ARG A 175 -11.54 0.59 6.87
N GLU A 176 -11.94 0.31 5.63
CA GLU A 176 -11.12 -0.41 4.66
C GLU A 176 -10.61 0.50 3.54
N ILE A 177 -11.35 1.54 3.14
CA ILE A 177 -11.00 2.38 1.98
C ILE A 177 -10.42 3.72 2.42
N GLU A 178 -11.18 4.47 3.22
CA GLU A 178 -10.85 5.82 3.67
C GLU A 178 -9.43 5.99 4.23
N PRO A 179 -8.86 5.03 5.01
CA PRO A 179 -7.51 5.18 5.55
C PRO A 179 -6.45 5.48 4.49
N PHE A 180 -6.59 4.95 3.28
CA PHE A 180 -5.60 5.02 2.20
C PHE A 180 -5.82 6.20 1.23
N VAL A 181 -6.91 6.95 1.39
CA VAL A 181 -7.28 8.06 0.50
C VAL A 181 -6.43 9.33 0.70
N PRO A 182 -6.04 9.74 1.93
CA PRO A 182 -5.32 11.00 2.16
C PRO A 182 -4.05 11.16 1.34
N ASN A 183 -3.31 10.08 1.08
CA ASN A 183 -2.05 10.12 0.35
C ASN A 183 -2.19 9.89 -1.16
N LEU A 184 -3.39 9.69 -1.69
CA LEU A 184 -3.58 9.49 -3.13
C LEU A 184 -3.08 10.67 -3.96
N SER A 185 -2.65 10.38 -5.17
CA SER A 185 -2.15 11.38 -6.12
C SER A 185 -2.65 11.13 -7.53
N THR A 186 -2.78 12.23 -8.26
CA THR A 186 -3.15 12.25 -9.68
C THR A 186 -1.92 12.22 -10.58
N GLU A 187 -0.71 12.21 -10.03
CA GLU A 187 0.53 12.24 -10.81
C GLU A 187 0.77 10.93 -11.56
N ASN A 188 0.95 11.03 -12.89
CA ASN A 188 1.14 9.84 -13.72
C ASN A 188 2.52 9.18 -13.55
N ASN A 189 3.55 9.94 -13.15
CA ASN A 189 4.90 9.42 -12.91
C ASN A 189 4.94 8.37 -11.80
N LEU A 190 4.01 8.45 -10.84
CA LEU A 190 3.83 7.44 -9.80
C LEU A 190 3.62 6.05 -10.40
N TYR A 191 2.75 5.93 -11.39
CA TYR A 191 2.41 4.63 -12.01
C TYR A 191 3.56 4.10 -12.86
N SER A 192 4.29 4.98 -13.55
CA SER A 192 5.51 4.60 -14.27
C SER A 192 6.60 4.09 -13.31
N TYR A 193 6.74 4.70 -12.14
CA TYR A 193 7.67 4.23 -11.12
C TYR A 193 7.24 2.88 -10.53
N LEU A 194 5.95 2.69 -10.24
CA LEU A 194 5.40 1.42 -9.78
C LEU A 194 5.60 0.30 -10.82
N GLU A 195 5.46 0.61 -12.12
CA GLU A 195 5.74 -0.32 -13.21
C GLU A 195 7.23 -0.66 -13.29
N PHE A 196 8.11 0.33 -13.18
CA PHE A 196 9.56 0.13 -13.12
C PHE A 196 9.96 -0.76 -11.93
N GLN A 197 9.35 -0.55 -10.77
CA GLN A 197 9.53 -1.37 -9.56
C GLN A 197 8.78 -2.71 -9.62
N ARG A 198 8.22 -3.11 -10.77
CA ARG A 198 7.53 -4.40 -10.97
C ARG A 198 6.33 -4.62 -10.04
N CYS A 199 5.74 -3.56 -9.51
CA CYS A 199 4.52 -3.61 -8.69
C CYS A 199 3.25 -3.80 -9.53
N GLY A 200 3.36 -3.62 -10.85
CA GLY A 200 2.27 -3.79 -11.79
C GLY A 200 2.64 -3.31 -13.17
N HIS A 201 1.64 -3.12 -14.02
CA HIS A 201 1.82 -2.58 -15.37
C HIS A 201 0.61 -1.77 -15.81
N ILE A 202 0.81 -0.84 -16.75
CA ILE A 202 -0.25 -0.01 -17.30
C ILE A 202 -0.89 -0.75 -18.48
N ARG A 203 -2.18 -1.10 -18.34
CA ARG A 203 -2.96 -1.74 -19.40
C ARG A 203 -3.43 -0.71 -20.44
N THR A 204 -3.61 -1.18 -21.68
CA THR A 204 -4.22 -0.37 -22.76
C THR A 204 -5.69 -0.02 -22.46
N GLY A 205 -6.45 -0.94 -21.86
CA GLY A 205 -7.82 -0.71 -21.41
C GLY A 205 -7.90 -0.39 -19.92
N SER A 206 -8.99 0.24 -19.47
CA SER A 206 -9.25 0.45 -18.04
C SER A 206 -10.11 -0.69 -17.47
N TYR A 207 -10.15 -0.79 -16.14
CA TYR A 207 -11.09 -1.66 -15.41
C TYR A 207 -12.54 -1.14 -15.41
N GLY A 208 -12.87 -0.20 -16.30
CA GLY A 208 -14.16 0.49 -16.32
C GLY A 208 -14.32 1.50 -15.20
N ASN A 209 -15.54 2.00 -15.04
CA ASN A 209 -15.87 2.96 -14.01
C ASN A 209 -16.22 2.25 -12.70
N LEU A 210 -15.84 2.85 -11.57
CA LEU A 210 -16.09 2.30 -10.24
C LEU A 210 -17.57 2.05 -9.99
N GLU A 211 -18.40 3.01 -10.43
CA GLU A 211 -19.85 3.00 -10.27
C GLU A 211 -20.48 1.77 -10.93
N ASP A 212 -20.06 1.42 -12.15
CA ASP A 212 -20.56 0.24 -12.86
C ASP A 212 -20.08 -1.06 -12.22
N ASN A 213 -18.83 -1.07 -11.76
CA ASN A 213 -18.25 -2.23 -11.06
C ASN A 213 -19.00 -2.51 -9.75
N TRP A 214 -19.26 -1.47 -8.97
CA TRP A 214 -20.00 -1.57 -7.71
C TRP A 214 -21.49 -1.85 -7.94
N ARG A 215 -22.09 -1.30 -9.00
CA ARG A 215 -23.46 -1.65 -9.41
C ARG A 215 -23.61 -3.13 -9.69
N ARG A 216 -22.64 -3.78 -10.35
CA ARG A 216 -22.69 -5.22 -10.60
C ARG A 216 -22.42 -6.04 -9.34
N THR A 217 -21.52 -5.57 -8.48
CA THR A 217 -21.02 -6.34 -7.33
C THR A 217 -21.95 -6.25 -6.12
N TYR A 218 -22.59 -5.10 -5.92
CA TYR A 218 -23.44 -4.77 -4.78
C TYR A 218 -24.77 -4.16 -5.22
N LYS A 219 -25.32 -4.65 -6.35
CA LYS A 219 -26.56 -4.19 -6.98
C LYS A 219 -27.70 -3.89 -6.01
N GLY A 220 -27.95 -4.79 -5.05
CA GLY A 220 -28.97 -4.64 -4.03
C GLY A 220 -28.81 -3.42 -3.13
N LEU A 221 -27.58 -2.96 -2.91
CA LEU A 221 -27.30 -1.76 -2.11
C LEU A 221 -27.59 -0.48 -2.89
N PHE A 222 -27.78 -0.54 -4.20
CA PHE A 222 -28.05 0.60 -5.07
C PHE A 222 -29.49 0.60 -5.59
N SER A 223 -30.45 0.12 -4.80
CA SER A 223 -31.86 0.16 -5.18
C SER A 223 -32.47 1.56 -4.96
N LYS A 224 -33.27 2.03 -5.91
CA LYS A 224 -34.14 3.21 -5.74
C LYS A 224 -35.41 2.88 -4.93
N GLY A 225 -35.67 1.59 -4.68
CA GLY A 225 -36.95 1.10 -4.22
C GLY A 225 -38.02 1.12 -5.32
N MET A 226 -39.15 0.47 -5.05
CA MET A 226 -40.37 0.50 -5.86
C MET A 226 -41.59 0.35 -4.96
N THR A 227 -42.74 0.85 -5.38
CA THR A 227 -43.99 0.60 -4.65
C THR A 227 -44.48 -0.83 -4.86
N ILE A 228 -45.42 -1.29 -4.02
CA ILE A 228 -46.03 -2.61 -4.21
C ILE A 228 -46.79 -2.68 -5.54
N GLU A 229 -47.45 -1.59 -5.95
CA GLU A 229 -48.19 -1.54 -7.22
C GLU A 229 -47.25 -1.64 -8.43
N GLU A 230 -46.08 -0.99 -8.38
CA GLU A 230 -45.06 -1.09 -9.42
C GLU A 230 -44.49 -2.50 -9.52
N LEU A 231 -44.23 -3.13 -8.38
CA LEU A 231 -43.75 -4.51 -8.31
C LEU A 231 -44.77 -5.48 -8.88
N GLU A 232 -46.03 -5.42 -8.44
CA GLU A 232 -47.10 -6.31 -8.90
C GLU A 232 -47.39 -6.12 -10.39
N LYS A 233 -47.29 -4.88 -10.90
CA LYS A 233 -47.37 -4.60 -12.34
C LYS A 233 -46.27 -5.29 -13.13
N LEU A 234 -45.03 -5.29 -12.64
CA LEU A 234 -43.90 -5.98 -13.28
C LEU A 234 -44.05 -7.52 -13.21
N LEU A 235 -44.54 -8.02 -12.07
CA LEU A 235 -44.79 -9.45 -11.87
C LEU A 235 -46.01 -9.95 -12.65
N GLY A 236 -46.95 -9.07 -13.02
CA GLY A 236 -48.20 -9.40 -13.69
C GLY A 236 -49.22 -10.01 -12.73
N GLY A 237 -49.20 -9.62 -11.46
CA GLY A 237 -50.05 -10.14 -10.40
C GLY A 237 -49.45 -9.90 -9.01
N PRO A 238 -50.14 -10.35 -7.94
CA PRO A 238 -49.68 -10.15 -6.57
C PRO A 238 -48.33 -10.81 -6.31
N CYS A 239 -47.53 -10.24 -5.41
CA CYS A 239 -46.23 -10.80 -5.05
C CYS A 239 -46.40 -12.14 -4.31
N GLN A 240 -46.04 -13.24 -4.96
CA GLN A 240 -46.18 -14.60 -4.42
C GLN A 240 -44.98 -15.05 -3.57
N PHE A 241 -43.85 -14.30 -3.62
CA PHE A 241 -42.59 -14.68 -3.00
C PHE A 241 -42.07 -13.56 -2.09
N PRO A 242 -42.69 -13.34 -0.91
CA PRO A 242 -42.29 -12.27 0.00
C PRO A 242 -40.84 -12.41 0.48
N SER A 243 -40.30 -13.63 0.54
CA SER A 243 -38.89 -13.89 0.88
C SER A 243 -37.87 -13.31 -0.11
N LEU A 244 -38.31 -12.87 -1.30
CA LEU A 244 -37.45 -12.20 -2.29
C LEU A 244 -37.52 -10.67 -2.17
N ILE A 245 -38.30 -10.14 -1.24
CA ILE A 245 -38.58 -8.72 -1.10
C ILE A 245 -38.26 -8.27 0.34
N ILE A 246 -37.62 -7.11 0.46
CA ILE A 246 -37.36 -6.42 1.73
C ILE A 246 -37.72 -4.94 1.60
N HIS A 247 -37.76 -4.23 2.72
CA HIS A 247 -37.82 -2.76 2.70
C HIS A 247 -36.55 -2.18 2.07
N CYS A 248 -36.72 -1.10 1.31
CA CYS A 248 -35.62 -0.45 0.61
C CYS A 248 -34.65 0.20 1.59
N PHE A 249 -33.35 -0.07 1.43
CA PHE A 249 -32.31 0.45 2.30
C PHE A 249 -32.25 1.99 2.35
N HIS A 250 -32.71 2.65 1.28
CA HIS A 250 -32.69 4.11 1.14
C HIS A 250 -34.02 4.78 1.48
N ASN A 251 -35.11 4.00 1.54
CA ASN A 251 -36.45 4.51 1.83
C ASN A 251 -37.35 3.39 2.34
N ASP A 252 -37.60 3.36 3.65
CA ASP A 252 -38.37 2.31 4.33
C ASP A 252 -39.82 2.16 3.82
N ALA A 253 -40.38 3.21 3.21
CA ALA A 253 -41.72 3.17 2.60
C ALA A 253 -41.77 2.43 1.25
N LEU A 254 -40.61 2.12 0.65
CA LEU A 254 -40.50 1.41 -0.62
C LEU A 254 -39.97 -0.02 -0.42
N LEU A 255 -40.19 -0.87 -1.42
CA LEU A 255 -39.73 -2.25 -1.45
C LEU A 255 -38.53 -2.41 -2.40
N GLN A 256 -37.67 -3.40 -2.15
CA GLN A 256 -36.60 -3.79 -3.05
C GLN A 256 -36.40 -5.31 -3.09
N ILE A 257 -35.66 -5.78 -4.08
CA ILE A 257 -35.25 -7.18 -4.19
C ILE A 257 -34.24 -7.52 -3.09
N SER A 258 -34.46 -8.66 -2.41
CA SER A 258 -33.67 -9.16 -1.28
C SER A 258 -32.40 -9.90 -1.71
N ALA A 259 -31.66 -9.35 -2.67
CA ALA A 259 -30.42 -9.94 -3.20
C ALA A 259 -29.33 -8.86 -3.34
N LEU A 260 -28.08 -9.22 -3.03
CA LEU A 260 -26.94 -8.31 -3.16
C LEU A 260 -26.50 -8.12 -4.62
N ASP A 261 -26.56 -9.19 -5.42
CA ASP A 261 -26.21 -9.21 -6.83
C ASP A 261 -27.11 -10.18 -7.62
N ASP A 262 -26.95 -10.21 -8.95
CA ASP A 262 -27.75 -11.07 -9.81
C ASP A 262 -27.55 -12.56 -9.51
N GLN A 263 -26.35 -12.97 -9.08
CA GLN A 263 -26.07 -14.38 -8.73
C GLN A 263 -26.84 -14.81 -7.47
N MET A 264 -26.85 -13.97 -6.43
CA MET A 264 -27.62 -14.22 -5.21
C MET A 264 -29.12 -14.29 -5.50
N LEU A 265 -29.63 -13.44 -6.41
CA LEU A 265 -31.01 -13.49 -6.83
C LEU A 265 -31.34 -14.83 -7.51
N GLU A 266 -30.49 -15.32 -8.42
CA GLU A 266 -30.68 -16.64 -9.04
C GLU A 266 -30.74 -17.76 -8.00
N GLN A 267 -29.78 -17.79 -7.08
CA GLN A 267 -29.72 -18.81 -6.03
C GLN A 267 -30.98 -18.81 -5.15
N GLN A 268 -31.51 -17.62 -4.82
CA GLN A 268 -32.75 -17.51 -4.07
C GLN A 268 -33.96 -17.96 -4.89
N MET A 269 -34.06 -17.55 -6.15
CA MET A 269 -35.15 -17.98 -7.03
C MET A 269 -35.18 -19.50 -7.25
N GLU A 270 -34.01 -20.13 -7.34
CA GLU A 270 -33.88 -21.59 -7.38
C GLU A 270 -34.33 -22.22 -6.05
N LYS A 271 -33.83 -21.72 -4.91
CA LYS A 271 -34.20 -22.19 -3.58
C LYS A 271 -35.71 -22.15 -3.33
N PHE A 272 -36.37 -21.08 -3.76
CA PHE A 272 -37.82 -20.90 -3.60
C PHE A 272 -38.64 -21.48 -4.76
N HIS A 273 -38.01 -22.19 -5.70
CA HIS A 273 -38.68 -22.84 -6.83
C HIS A 273 -39.55 -21.88 -7.66
N VAL A 274 -39.04 -20.66 -7.89
CA VAL A 274 -39.74 -19.63 -8.67
C VAL A 274 -39.91 -20.09 -10.13
N PRO A 275 -41.12 -20.04 -10.69
CA PRO A 275 -41.37 -20.38 -12.10
C PRO A 275 -40.52 -19.54 -13.07
N ASN A 276 -40.04 -20.16 -14.17
CA ASN A 276 -39.17 -19.50 -15.14
C ASN A 276 -39.76 -18.21 -15.75
N GLU A 277 -41.08 -18.16 -15.94
CA GLU A 277 -41.78 -16.96 -16.42
C GLU A 277 -41.66 -15.78 -15.44
N LEU A 278 -41.68 -16.06 -14.13
CA LEU A 278 -41.51 -15.04 -13.09
C LEU A 278 -40.04 -14.68 -12.88
N LYS A 279 -39.10 -15.60 -13.09
CA LYS A 279 -37.66 -15.32 -12.95
C LYS A 279 -37.22 -14.14 -13.82
N GLN A 280 -37.66 -14.08 -15.08
CA GLN A 280 -37.33 -12.95 -15.96
C GLN A 280 -37.90 -11.62 -15.45
N LYS A 281 -39.12 -11.64 -14.89
CA LYS A 281 -39.75 -10.45 -14.32
C LYS A 281 -39.05 -9.95 -13.07
N TYR A 282 -38.59 -10.85 -12.19
CA TYR A 282 -37.76 -10.48 -11.04
C TYR A 282 -36.41 -9.88 -11.46
N ARG A 283 -35.75 -10.43 -12.49
CA ARG A 283 -34.53 -9.82 -13.05
C ARG A 283 -34.80 -8.42 -13.58
N GLN A 284 -35.90 -8.24 -14.33
CA GLN A 284 -36.29 -6.94 -14.85
C GLN A 284 -36.60 -5.94 -13.73
N ALA A 285 -37.30 -6.37 -12.69
CA ALA A 285 -37.58 -5.55 -11.51
C ALA A 285 -36.30 -5.15 -10.79
N PHE A 286 -35.34 -6.07 -10.64
CA PHE A 286 -34.06 -5.78 -10.03
C PHE A 286 -33.28 -4.76 -10.87
N GLU A 287 -33.23 -4.95 -12.18
CA GLU A 287 -32.52 -4.06 -13.10
C GLU A 287 -33.13 -2.65 -13.16
N SER A 288 -34.46 -2.54 -13.28
CA SER A 288 -35.15 -1.26 -13.43
C SER A 288 -35.13 -0.41 -12.16
N SER A 289 -35.13 -1.05 -10.99
CA SER A 289 -35.03 -0.37 -9.69
C SER A 289 -33.61 -0.05 -9.27
N THR A 290 -32.59 -0.63 -9.88
CA THR A 290 -31.20 -0.30 -9.55
C THR A 290 -30.83 1.09 -10.11
N MET A 291 -30.16 1.90 -9.31
CA MET A 291 -29.59 3.19 -9.69
C MET A 291 -28.64 3.05 -10.90
N ASN A 292 -28.60 4.08 -11.75
CA ASN A 292 -27.61 4.15 -12.82
C ASN A 292 -26.25 4.69 -12.31
N SER A 293 -25.23 4.70 -13.17
CA SER A 293 -23.86 5.09 -12.80
C SER A 293 -23.78 6.51 -12.23
N THR A 294 -24.53 7.47 -12.80
CA THR A 294 -24.58 8.86 -12.30
C THR A 294 -25.18 8.93 -10.90
N GLN A 295 -26.30 8.25 -10.67
CA GLN A 295 -26.96 8.20 -9.35
C GLN A 295 -26.08 7.54 -8.29
N ILE A 296 -25.35 6.47 -8.65
CA ILE A 296 -24.41 5.80 -7.76
C ILE A 296 -23.25 6.74 -7.40
N LYS A 297 -22.71 7.47 -8.38
CA LYS A 297 -21.67 8.46 -8.12
C LYS A 297 -22.11 9.51 -7.10
N GLU A 298 -23.28 10.10 -7.31
CA GLU A 298 -23.87 11.10 -6.40
C GLU A 298 -24.11 10.52 -5.01
N LEU A 299 -24.63 9.29 -4.91
CA LEU A 299 -24.83 8.60 -3.64
C LEU A 299 -23.51 8.40 -2.89
N LEU A 300 -22.45 7.94 -3.57
CA LEU A 300 -21.14 7.72 -2.96
C LEU A 300 -20.49 9.02 -2.49
N LEU A 301 -20.57 10.09 -3.29
CA LEU A 301 -20.11 11.43 -2.91
C LEU A 301 -20.84 11.97 -1.68
N ASN A 302 -22.16 11.75 -1.59
CA ASN A 302 -22.95 12.14 -0.42
C ASN A 302 -22.69 11.25 0.81
N THR A 303 -22.19 10.04 0.60
CA THR A 303 -21.96 9.06 1.68
C THR A 303 -20.64 9.31 2.41
N ASN A 304 -19.55 9.55 1.68
CA ASN A 304 -18.24 9.83 2.28
C ASN A 304 -17.41 10.74 1.36
N LYS A 305 -16.84 11.81 1.93
CA LYS A 305 -16.00 12.78 1.22
C LYS A 305 -14.73 12.17 0.62
N CYS A 306 -14.31 10.99 1.08
CA CYS A 306 -13.18 10.28 0.49
C CYS A 306 -13.38 10.02 -1.01
N PHE A 307 -14.63 9.90 -1.46
CA PHE A 307 -14.96 9.69 -2.88
C PHE A 307 -14.64 10.89 -3.78
N ASP A 308 -14.57 12.12 -3.26
CA ASP A 308 -14.13 13.27 -4.04
C ASP A 308 -12.73 13.01 -4.63
N LYS A 309 -11.80 12.55 -3.78
CA LYS A 309 -10.43 12.27 -4.17
C LYS A 309 -10.31 10.98 -4.98
N ILE A 310 -11.07 9.93 -4.63
CA ILE A 310 -11.11 8.68 -5.39
C ILE A 310 -11.57 8.94 -6.84
N PHE A 311 -12.70 9.64 -7.04
CA PHE A 311 -13.19 9.95 -8.38
C PHE A 311 -12.27 10.89 -9.16
N SER A 312 -11.59 11.82 -8.47
CA SER A 312 -10.55 12.62 -9.10
C SER A 312 -9.45 11.71 -9.67
N VAL A 313 -8.85 10.84 -8.84
CA VAL A 313 -7.76 9.95 -9.27
C VAL A 313 -8.21 8.98 -10.37
N LEU A 314 -9.40 8.38 -10.26
CA LEU A 314 -9.93 7.47 -11.28
C LEU A 314 -10.09 8.12 -12.66
N SER A 315 -10.38 9.43 -12.70
CA SER A 315 -10.65 10.18 -13.94
C SER A 315 -9.41 10.89 -14.52
N SER A 316 -8.44 11.26 -13.68
CA SER A 316 -7.32 12.11 -14.07
C SER A 316 -5.96 11.41 -14.05
N SER A 317 -5.87 10.14 -13.67
CA SER A 317 -4.62 9.38 -13.58
C SER A 317 -4.70 8.00 -14.25
N ARG A 318 -3.61 7.24 -14.20
CA ARG A 318 -3.55 5.84 -14.67
C ARG A 318 -4.10 4.81 -13.68
N PHE A 319 -4.71 5.23 -12.58
CA PHE A 319 -5.25 4.32 -11.55
C PHE A 319 -6.14 3.22 -12.14
N SER A 320 -7.12 3.61 -12.96
CA SER A 320 -8.08 2.68 -13.58
C SER A 320 -7.45 1.76 -14.63
N ASN A 321 -6.22 2.04 -15.07
CA ASN A 321 -5.48 1.26 -16.05
C ASN A 321 -4.39 0.38 -15.41
N PHE A 322 -4.06 0.60 -14.14
CA PHE A 322 -2.92 -0.05 -13.52
C PHE A 322 -3.30 -1.45 -12.99
N GLU A 323 -2.66 -2.48 -13.52
CA GLU A 323 -2.83 -3.86 -13.09
C GLU A 323 -1.70 -4.30 -12.18
N LEU A 324 -2.05 -4.66 -10.95
CA LEU A 324 -1.09 -5.11 -9.96
C LEU A 324 -0.44 -6.43 -10.39
N SER A 325 0.87 -6.51 -10.22
CA SER A 325 1.59 -7.77 -10.23
C SER A 325 1.33 -8.54 -8.92
N PHE A 326 1.75 -9.80 -8.83
CA PHE A 326 1.67 -10.53 -7.55
C PHE A 326 2.47 -9.83 -6.44
N VAL A 327 3.61 -9.22 -6.77
CA VAL A 327 4.39 -8.42 -5.80
C VAL A 327 3.59 -7.21 -5.36
N GLY A 328 2.96 -6.48 -6.28
CA GLY A 328 2.09 -5.35 -5.95
C GLY A 328 0.92 -5.76 -5.05
N ILE A 329 0.32 -6.92 -5.30
CA ILE A 329 -0.74 -7.49 -4.45
C ILE A 329 -0.21 -7.81 -3.04
N ALA A 330 0.95 -8.46 -2.92
CA ALA A 330 1.54 -8.80 -1.62
C ALA A 330 1.88 -7.54 -0.79
N ILE A 331 2.43 -6.51 -1.44
CA ILE A 331 2.74 -5.23 -0.78
C ILE A 331 1.45 -4.52 -0.35
N ALA A 332 0.45 -4.43 -1.24
CA ALA A 332 -0.86 -3.85 -0.95
C ALA A 332 -1.56 -4.55 0.22
N HIS A 333 -1.48 -5.89 0.25
CA HIS A 333 -2.07 -6.71 1.29
C HIS A 333 -1.40 -6.51 2.66
N ALA A 334 -0.07 -6.43 2.70
CA ALA A 334 0.67 -6.12 3.93
C ALA A 334 0.36 -4.70 4.41
N ASN A 335 0.30 -3.71 3.50
CA ASN A 335 -0.05 -2.33 3.84
C ASN A 335 -1.49 -2.22 4.35
N PHE A 336 -2.42 -2.97 3.75
CA PHE A 336 -3.80 -3.06 4.22
C PHE A 336 -3.86 -3.57 5.66
N ARG A 337 -3.17 -4.68 5.94
CA ARG A 337 -3.16 -5.31 7.25
C ARG A 337 -2.54 -4.43 8.32
N ARG A 338 -1.38 -3.81 8.07
CA ARG A 338 -0.73 -2.96 9.07
C ARG A 338 -1.60 -1.78 9.48
N ARG A 339 -2.38 -1.23 8.55
CA ARG A 339 -3.21 -0.04 8.76
C ARG A 339 -4.61 -0.29 9.31
N THR A 340 -5.14 -1.49 9.12
CA THR A 340 -6.52 -1.84 9.54
C THR A 340 -6.60 -2.94 10.60
N GLY A 341 -5.51 -3.69 10.79
CA GLY A 341 -5.48 -4.92 11.58
C GLY A 341 -6.18 -6.10 10.91
N MET A 342 -6.77 -5.93 9.73
CA MET A 342 -7.55 -6.96 9.05
C MET A 342 -6.65 -7.85 8.18
N THR A 343 -6.92 -9.15 8.19
CA THR A 343 -6.15 -10.13 7.40
C THR A 343 -7.04 -10.72 6.31
N LEU A 344 -6.56 -10.67 5.07
CA LEU A 344 -7.16 -11.36 3.92
C LEU A 344 -6.35 -12.61 3.60
N ASP A 345 -6.97 -13.61 2.98
CA ASP A 345 -6.24 -14.79 2.52
C ASP A 345 -5.51 -14.51 1.20
N LEU A 346 -4.18 -14.40 1.27
CA LEU A 346 -3.33 -14.09 0.12
C LEU A 346 -3.39 -15.18 -0.97
N SER A 347 -3.74 -16.42 -0.61
CA SER A 347 -3.81 -17.56 -1.54
C SER A 347 -4.93 -17.43 -2.57
N ILE A 348 -5.88 -16.52 -2.35
CA ILE A 348 -6.94 -16.18 -3.31
C ILE A 348 -6.32 -15.63 -4.61
N TRP A 349 -5.23 -14.85 -4.49
CA TRP A 349 -4.61 -14.17 -5.63
C TRP A 349 -3.29 -14.78 -6.08
N ILE A 350 -2.55 -15.43 -5.18
CA ILE A 350 -1.24 -16.03 -5.48
C ILE A 350 -1.31 -17.53 -5.23
N LYS A 351 -1.18 -18.32 -6.30
CA LYS A 351 -1.27 -19.80 -6.27
C LYS A 351 0.07 -20.46 -6.53
#